data_AF-A0A7S3HHX8-F1
#
_entry.id   AF-A0A7S3HHX8-F1
#
_cell.length_a   1.000
_cell.length_b   1.000
_cell.length_c   1.000
_cell.angle_alpha   90.00
_cell.angle_beta   90.00
_cell.angle_gamma   90.00
#
_symmetry.space_group_name_H-M   'P 1'
#
loop_
_entity.id
_entity.type
_entity.pdbx_description
1 polymer ?
#
loop_
_entity_poly.entity_id
_entity_poly.type
_entity_poly.pdbx_seq_one_letter_code
_entity_poly.pdbx_strand_id
1 'polypeptide(L)'
;LMLRDYLWLKHKMAHVPRFLRSVVLSPFGYVIALIARTIPSTFRGEHKFTARITTVGDEAYYVDPRRGDWAIHRPRGTVLYEGDAGILSFGSVPFYGGGVQLFPFAGLARSGMAHLRLAKINPVVGALRMPSIWQGRFRDPSKVFDFLFSEVIIELNRKVPVQHSGELEAEVQRLRIRVHPD
;
A
#
# COMPACT_ATOMS: atom_id res chain seq x y z
N LEU A 1 1.03 -1.66 23.85
CA LEU A 1 1.81 -2.49 22.90
C LEU A 1 2.99 -1.72 22.30
N MET A 2 2.74 -0.53 21.74
CA MET A 2 3.74 0.36 21.12
C MET A 2 5.02 0.64 21.95
N LEU A 3 4.89 0.93 23.26
CA LEU A 3 6.04 1.17 24.14
C LEU A 3 6.92 -0.09 24.30
N ARG A 4 6.31 -1.28 24.29
CA ARG A 4 7.00 -2.56 24.53
C ARG A 4 7.78 -3.00 23.29
N ASP A 5 7.22 -2.76 22.11
CA ASP A 5 7.91 -3.01 20.83
C ASP A 5 9.04 -2.00 20.58
N TYR A 6 8.85 -0.73 20.97
CA TYR A 6 9.90 0.29 20.92
C TYR A 6 11.08 -0.04 21.86
N LEU A 7 10.79 -0.48 23.09
CA LEU A 7 11.83 -0.88 24.06
C LEU A 7 12.57 -2.14 23.64
N TRP A 8 11.87 -3.14 23.08
CA TRP A 8 12.48 -4.35 22.53
C TRP A 8 13.43 -4.04 21.38
N LEU A 9 13.01 -3.17 20.46
CA LEU A 9 13.84 -2.71 19.35
C LEU A 9 15.07 -1.95 19.85
N LYS A 10 14.89 -1.02 20.80
CA LYS A 10 15.97 -0.25 21.41
C LYS A 10 17.03 -1.14 22.07
N HIS A 11 16.62 -2.21 22.76
CA HIS A 11 17.52 -3.14 23.42
C HIS A 11 18.33 -4.00 22.43
N LYS A 12 17.69 -4.51 21.37
CA LYS A 12 18.41 -5.25 20.31
C LYS A 12 19.36 -4.39 19.49
N MET A 13 19.15 -3.08 19.47
CA MET A 13 19.95 -2.11 18.72
C MET A 13 21.16 -1.54 19.48
N ALA A 14 21.37 -1.96 20.73
CA ALA A 14 22.52 -1.57 21.54
C ALA A 14 23.89 -1.93 20.92
N HIS A 15 23.93 -2.91 20.00
CA HIS A 15 25.15 -3.36 19.32
C HIS A 15 25.29 -2.88 17.86
N VAL A 16 24.32 -2.12 17.34
CA VAL A 16 24.32 -1.65 15.95
C VAL A 16 25.13 -0.35 15.82
N PRO A 17 26.02 -0.21 14.81
CA PRO A 17 26.84 0.99 14.60
C PRO A 17 26.04 2.30 14.55
N ARG A 18 26.60 3.40 15.08
CA ARG A 18 25.93 4.72 15.21
C ARG A 18 25.31 5.23 13.89
N PHE A 19 25.95 4.99 12.75
CA PHE A 19 25.45 5.42 11.45
C PHE A 19 24.20 4.64 10.99
N LEU A 20 24.07 3.36 11.37
CA LEU A 20 22.82 2.59 11.17
C LEU A 20 21.72 3.03 12.14
N ARG A 21 22.06 3.48 13.35
CA ARG A 21 21.06 3.96 14.32
C ARG A 21 20.28 5.17 13.82
N SER A 22 20.92 6.13 13.15
CA SER A 22 20.23 7.28 12.56
C SER A 22 19.27 6.88 11.44
N VAL A 23 19.59 5.82 10.68
CA VAL A 23 18.70 5.30 9.64
C VAL A 23 17.50 4.59 10.27
N VAL A 24 17.71 3.76 11.29
CA VAL A 24 16.64 2.95 11.92
C VAL A 24 15.73 3.75 12.86
N LEU A 25 16.23 4.82 13.49
CA LEU A 25 15.44 5.70 14.37
C LEU A 25 14.71 6.82 13.60
N SER A 26 14.94 6.94 12.30
CA SER A 26 14.12 7.80 11.45
C SER A 26 12.73 7.17 11.22
N PRO A 27 11.69 7.94 10.85
CA PRO A 27 10.41 7.38 10.41
C PRO A 27 10.58 6.32 9.29
N PHE A 28 11.58 6.51 8.43
CA PHE A 28 11.98 5.53 7.41
C PHE A 28 12.55 4.24 7.99
N GLY A 29 13.26 4.34 9.10
CA GLY A 29 13.84 3.21 9.82
C GLY A 29 12.82 2.31 10.50
N TYR A 30 11.74 2.89 11.03
CA TYR A 30 10.61 2.14 11.55
C TYR A 30 9.90 1.35 10.44
N VAL A 31 9.64 1.99 9.29
CA VAL A 31 9.05 1.34 8.11
C VAL A 31 9.98 0.24 7.57
N ILE A 32 11.30 0.50 7.48
CA ILE A 32 12.29 -0.52 7.12
C ILE A 32 12.29 -1.67 8.12
N ALA A 33 12.25 -1.41 9.44
CA ALA A 33 12.25 -2.46 10.46
C ALA A 33 10.96 -3.29 10.42
N LEU A 34 9.82 -2.67 10.14
CA LEU A 34 8.53 -3.34 9.98
C LEU A 34 8.53 -4.22 8.73
N ILE A 35 9.00 -3.70 7.59
CA ILE A 35 9.18 -4.46 6.35
C ILE A 35 10.21 -5.58 6.57
N ALA A 36 11.39 -5.30 7.10
CA ALA A 36 12.46 -6.27 7.33
C ALA A 36 12.10 -7.35 8.36
N ARG A 37 11.25 -7.07 9.36
CA ARG A 37 10.72 -8.08 10.28
C ARG A 37 9.64 -8.95 9.63
N THR A 38 8.94 -8.41 8.63
CA THR A 38 7.88 -9.10 7.87
C THR A 38 8.43 -9.89 6.67
N ILE A 39 9.62 -9.54 6.16
CA ILE A 39 10.30 -10.22 5.06
C ILE A 39 10.57 -11.73 5.36
N PRO A 40 11.06 -12.13 6.55
CA PRO A 40 11.29 -13.54 6.88
C PRO A 40 10.02 -14.40 6.89
N SER A 41 8.89 -13.88 7.38
CA SER A 41 7.61 -14.62 7.37
C SER A 41 6.96 -14.66 5.99
N THR A 42 7.29 -13.70 5.11
CA THR A 42 6.76 -13.66 3.74
C THR A 42 7.40 -14.66 2.78
N PHE A 43 8.57 -15.22 3.10
CA PHE A 43 9.19 -16.29 2.30
C PHE A 43 8.34 -17.58 2.20
N ARG A 44 7.34 -17.76 3.08
CA ARG A 44 6.38 -18.88 3.01
C ARG A 44 5.19 -18.64 2.06
N GLY A 45 5.15 -17.51 1.34
CA GLY A 45 4.05 -17.17 0.43
C GLY A 45 2.77 -16.67 1.13
N GLU A 46 2.79 -16.56 2.46
CA GLU A 46 1.64 -16.18 3.31
C GLU A 46 1.08 -14.78 3.05
N HIS A 47 1.79 -13.91 2.31
CA HIS A 47 1.34 -12.57 1.92
C HIS A 47 0.58 -12.52 0.60
N LYS A 48 0.60 -13.60 -0.19
CA LYS A 48 -0.14 -13.63 -1.44
C LYS A 48 -1.61 -13.93 -1.15
N PHE A 49 -2.47 -13.13 -1.76
CA PHE A 49 -3.91 -13.34 -1.76
C PHE A 49 -4.46 -12.95 -3.13
N THR A 50 -5.62 -13.48 -3.48
CA THR A 50 -6.32 -13.09 -4.70
C THR A 50 -7.39 -12.08 -4.34
N ALA A 51 -7.45 -10.98 -5.09
CA ALA A 51 -8.42 -9.91 -4.91
C ALA A 51 -9.25 -9.71 -6.17
N ARG A 52 -10.56 -9.53 -6.00
CA ARG A 52 -11.47 -8.95 -7.00
C ARG A 52 -11.87 -7.57 -6.51
N ILE A 53 -11.68 -6.56 -7.36
CA ILE A 53 -11.97 -5.17 -7.03
C ILE A 53 -13.00 -4.66 -8.03
N THR A 54 -14.16 -4.26 -7.54
CA THR A 54 -15.25 -3.75 -8.35
C THR A 54 -15.58 -2.32 -7.95
N THR A 55 -15.63 -1.41 -8.92
CA THR A 55 -16.15 -0.06 -8.66
C THR A 55 -17.66 -0.12 -8.52
N VAL A 56 -18.19 0.48 -7.46
CA VAL A 56 -19.64 0.61 -7.22
C VAL A 56 -20.06 2.07 -7.07
N GLY A 57 -19.09 2.99 -7.04
CA GLY A 57 -19.32 4.42 -7.11
C GLY A 57 -19.49 4.89 -8.55
N ASP A 58 -19.85 6.15 -8.69
CA ASP A 58 -20.15 6.74 -10.01
C ASP A 58 -18.88 7.05 -10.79
N GLU A 59 -17.75 7.25 -10.11
CA GLU A 59 -16.46 7.63 -10.70
C GLU A 59 -15.35 6.67 -10.27
N ALA A 60 -14.69 6.05 -11.26
CA ALA A 60 -13.43 5.33 -11.08
C ALA A 60 -12.52 5.44 -12.31
N TYR A 61 -11.21 5.35 -12.09
CA TYR A 61 -10.19 5.45 -13.13
C TYR A 61 -9.09 4.41 -12.91
N TYR A 62 -8.59 3.84 -14.00
CA TYR A 62 -7.30 3.15 -14.01
C TYR A 62 -6.22 4.11 -14.48
N VAL A 63 -5.14 4.24 -13.73
CA VAL A 63 -3.99 5.06 -14.11
C VAL A 63 -3.02 4.20 -14.90
N ASP A 64 -2.96 4.40 -16.23
CA ASP A 64 -2.12 3.58 -17.11
C ASP A 64 -0.70 4.14 -17.22
N PRO A 65 0.30 3.52 -16.58
CA PRO A 65 1.66 4.03 -16.60
C PRO A 65 2.35 3.85 -17.96
N ARG A 66 1.79 3.01 -18.84
CA ARG A 66 2.29 2.86 -20.22
C ARG A 66 2.00 4.08 -21.10
N ARG A 67 1.10 4.96 -20.64
CA ARG A 67 0.64 6.16 -21.36
C ARG A 67 0.98 7.44 -20.61
N GLY A 68 2.05 7.43 -19.81
CA GLY A 68 2.44 8.58 -18.99
C GLY A 68 1.45 8.86 -17.87
N ASP A 69 1.00 7.81 -17.18
CA ASP A 69 0.04 7.87 -16.06
C ASP A 69 -1.34 8.44 -16.48
N TRP A 70 -1.80 8.11 -17.69
CA TRP A 70 -3.11 8.56 -18.19
C TRP A 70 -4.27 7.91 -17.42
N ALA A 71 -5.21 8.72 -16.95
CA ALA A 71 -6.41 8.25 -16.24
C ALA A 71 -7.49 7.78 -17.23
N ILE A 72 -7.75 6.47 -17.25
CA ILE A 72 -8.76 5.83 -18.09
C ILE A 72 -10.01 5.60 -17.25
N HIS A 73 -11.11 6.26 -17.60
CA HIS A 73 -12.40 6.11 -16.91
C HIS A 73 -12.90 4.65 -16.92
N ARG A 74 -13.48 4.23 -15.79
CA ARG A 74 -14.05 2.90 -15.55
C ARG A 74 -15.47 3.06 -15.03
N PRO A 75 -16.50 2.70 -15.81
CA PRO A 75 -17.89 2.82 -15.41
C PRO A 75 -18.20 2.02 -14.14
N ARG A 76 -19.20 2.45 -13.40
CA ARG A 76 -19.79 1.71 -12.28
C ARG A 76 -20.07 0.24 -12.67
N GLY A 77 -19.79 -0.69 -11.74
CA GLY A 77 -19.92 -2.13 -11.94
C GLY A 77 -18.71 -2.78 -12.62
N THR A 78 -17.74 -2.01 -13.12
CA THR A 78 -16.52 -2.56 -13.72
C THR A 78 -15.66 -3.26 -12.69
N VAL A 79 -15.16 -4.45 -13.03
CA VAL A 79 -14.05 -5.09 -12.32
C VAL A 79 -12.77 -4.35 -12.67
N LEU A 80 -12.25 -3.56 -11.73
CA LEU A 80 -11.02 -2.81 -11.89
C LEU A 80 -9.80 -3.73 -11.92
N TYR A 81 -9.85 -4.80 -11.12
CA TYR A 81 -8.77 -5.76 -10.97
C TYR A 81 -9.30 -7.12 -10.52
N GLU A 82 -8.73 -8.19 -11.08
CA GLU A 82 -8.93 -9.57 -10.61
C GLU A 82 -7.61 -10.33 -10.73
N GLY A 83 -7.09 -10.83 -9.62
CA GLY A 83 -5.84 -11.59 -9.60
C GLY A 83 -5.06 -11.49 -8.30
N ASP A 84 -3.78 -11.88 -8.35
CA ASP A 84 -2.91 -11.96 -7.19
C ASP A 84 -2.37 -10.60 -6.75
N ALA A 85 -2.45 -10.35 -5.44
CA ALA A 85 -1.85 -9.21 -4.77
C ALA A 85 -0.92 -9.69 -3.64
N GLY A 86 0.11 -8.89 -3.36
CA GLY A 86 0.89 -9.00 -2.13
C GLY A 86 0.54 -7.89 -1.13
N ILE A 87 0.22 -6.71 -1.65
CA ILE A 87 -0.21 -5.54 -0.89
C ILE A 87 -1.35 -4.86 -1.65
N LEU A 88 -2.37 -4.44 -0.92
CA LEU A 88 -3.42 -3.54 -1.37
C LEU A 88 -3.52 -2.43 -0.33
N SER A 89 -3.36 -1.19 -0.78
CA SER A 89 -3.39 -0.01 0.08
C SER A 89 -4.19 1.10 -0.56
N PHE A 90 -4.84 1.94 0.22
CA PHE A 90 -5.57 3.10 -0.28
C PHE A 90 -5.37 4.32 0.61
N GLY A 91 -5.53 5.52 0.03
CA GLY A 91 -5.43 6.78 0.74
C GLY A 91 -6.02 7.94 -0.06
N SER A 92 -6.57 8.93 0.64
CA SER A 92 -7.06 10.18 0.05
C SER A 92 -5.97 11.26 -0.09
N VAL A 93 -4.82 11.06 0.55
CA VAL A 93 -3.65 11.96 0.49
C VAL A 93 -2.41 11.23 -0.03
N PRO A 94 -1.45 11.94 -0.67
CA PRO A 94 -0.32 11.26 -1.33
C PRO A 94 0.65 10.55 -0.40
N PHE A 95 0.78 11.03 0.83
CA PHE A 95 1.83 10.62 1.75
C PHE A 95 1.27 9.70 2.84
N TYR A 96 1.91 8.55 3.02
CA TYR A 96 1.60 7.62 4.10
C TYR A 96 2.17 8.09 5.45
N GLY A 97 3.30 8.79 5.41
CA GLY A 97 4.00 9.30 6.59
C GLY A 97 5.52 9.35 6.38
N GLY A 98 6.20 10.22 7.12
CA GLY A 98 7.67 10.33 7.06
C GLY A 98 8.24 10.64 5.67
N GLY A 99 7.48 11.29 4.78
CA GLY A 99 7.90 11.59 3.41
C GLY A 99 7.71 10.45 2.40
N VAL A 100 7.14 9.32 2.79
CA VAL A 100 6.83 8.20 1.87
C VAL A 100 5.57 8.53 1.07
N GLN A 101 5.73 8.75 -0.23
CA GLN A 101 4.63 9.02 -1.17
C GLN A 101 4.07 7.71 -1.73
N LEU A 102 3.30 6.99 -0.90
CA LEU A 102 2.72 5.71 -1.29
C LEU A 102 1.61 5.87 -2.34
N PHE A 103 0.92 7.03 -2.33
CA PHE A 103 -0.27 7.30 -3.14
C PHE A 103 -0.08 8.48 -4.12
N PRO A 104 0.85 8.40 -5.08
CA PRO A 104 1.24 9.54 -5.92
C PRO A 104 0.09 10.19 -6.71
N PHE A 105 -1.05 9.52 -6.88
CA PHE A 105 -2.20 10.05 -7.63
C PHE A 105 -3.34 10.55 -6.75
N ALA A 106 -3.24 10.38 -5.42
CA ALA A 106 -4.24 10.91 -4.49
C ALA A 106 -4.30 12.44 -4.57
N GLY A 107 -5.50 13.01 -4.62
CA GLY A 107 -5.71 14.46 -4.70
C GLY A 107 -5.33 15.13 -6.03
N LEU A 108 -4.78 14.41 -7.02
CA LEU A 108 -4.36 15.00 -8.30
C LEU A 108 -5.47 15.07 -9.35
N ALA A 109 -6.46 14.17 -9.30
CA ALA A 109 -7.44 14.06 -10.38
C ALA A 109 -8.73 14.84 -10.11
N ARG A 110 -9.36 14.65 -8.93
CA ARG A 110 -10.68 15.21 -8.57
C ARG A 110 -10.89 15.19 -7.05
N SER A 111 -11.69 16.13 -6.51
CA SER A 111 -12.22 16.04 -5.15
C SER A 111 -13.13 14.81 -5.00
N GLY A 112 -13.26 14.26 -3.78
CA GLY A 112 -14.10 13.09 -3.52
C GLY A 112 -13.56 11.76 -4.05
N MET A 113 -12.27 11.68 -4.39
CA MET A 113 -11.64 10.44 -4.84
C MET A 113 -10.43 10.07 -3.96
N ALA A 114 -10.22 8.78 -3.78
CA ALA A 114 -9.03 8.21 -3.15
C ALA A 114 -8.20 7.43 -4.19
N HIS A 115 -6.94 7.23 -3.88
CA HIS A 115 -6.03 6.39 -4.66
C HIS A 115 -5.95 5.00 -4.02
N LEU A 116 -6.30 3.98 -4.79
CA LEU A 116 -6.08 2.57 -4.51
C LEU A 116 -4.85 2.09 -5.28
N ARG A 117 -3.87 1.56 -4.56
CA ARG A 117 -2.65 0.97 -5.12
C ARG A 117 -2.56 -0.50 -4.74
N LEU A 118 -2.40 -1.34 -5.75
CA LEU A 118 -2.14 -2.77 -5.62
C LEU A 118 -0.72 -3.08 -6.09
N ALA A 119 0.00 -3.89 -5.32
CA ALA A 119 1.35 -4.31 -5.65
C ALA A 119 1.54 -5.82 -5.45
N LYS A 120 2.18 -6.46 -6.43
CA LYS A 120 2.66 -7.85 -6.38
C LYS A 120 4.18 -7.90 -6.61
N ILE A 121 4.90 -7.17 -5.76
CA ILE A 121 6.35 -7.00 -5.85
C ILE A 121 7.03 -8.05 -4.97
N ASN A 122 8.00 -8.77 -5.53
CA ASN A 122 8.88 -9.64 -4.75
C ASN A 122 9.66 -8.78 -3.72
N PRO A 123 9.78 -9.18 -2.45
CA PRO A 123 10.47 -8.39 -1.43
C PRO A 123 11.88 -7.93 -1.79
N VAL A 124 12.67 -8.75 -2.48
CA VAL A 124 14.02 -8.41 -2.94
C VAL A 124 13.98 -7.29 -3.98
N VAL A 125 13.08 -7.40 -4.96
CA VAL A 125 12.86 -6.33 -5.95
C VAL A 125 12.37 -5.05 -5.27
N GLY A 126 11.49 -5.18 -4.27
CA GLY A 126 11.00 -4.08 -3.46
C GLY A 126 12.15 -3.35 -2.73
N ALA A 127 13.06 -4.10 -2.11
CA ALA A 127 14.24 -3.54 -1.44
C ALA A 127 15.17 -2.80 -2.42
N LEU A 128 15.44 -3.39 -3.59
CA LEU A 128 16.30 -2.78 -4.61
C LEU A 128 15.67 -1.52 -5.25
N ARG A 129 14.34 -1.45 -5.30
CA ARG A 129 13.59 -0.32 -5.88
C ARG A 129 13.04 0.64 -4.83
N MET A 130 13.39 0.46 -3.56
CA MET A 130 12.83 1.19 -2.42
C MET A 130 12.84 2.71 -2.59
N PRO A 131 13.94 3.36 -3.04
CA PRO A 131 13.94 4.81 -3.22
C PRO A 131 12.89 5.29 -4.23
N SER A 132 12.72 4.55 -5.34
CA SER A 132 11.72 4.87 -6.37
C SER A 132 10.29 4.63 -5.88
N ILE A 133 10.07 3.57 -5.10
CA ILE A 133 8.78 3.27 -4.47
C ILE A 133 8.40 4.38 -3.49
N TRP A 134 9.32 4.82 -2.63
CA TRP A 134 9.07 5.87 -1.63
C TRP A 134 8.84 7.24 -2.22
N GLN A 135 9.48 7.55 -3.34
CA GLN A 135 9.22 8.78 -4.10
C GLN A 135 7.93 8.71 -4.92
N GLY A 136 7.15 7.62 -4.83
CA GLY A 136 5.93 7.44 -5.62
C GLY A 136 6.18 7.33 -7.13
N ARG A 137 7.42 7.04 -7.55
CA ARG A 137 7.85 7.00 -8.97
C ARG A 137 7.92 5.60 -9.55
N PHE A 138 7.86 4.57 -8.73
CA PHE A 138 7.94 3.20 -9.22
C PHE A 138 6.71 2.88 -10.07
N ARG A 139 6.97 2.49 -11.33
CA ARG A 139 5.97 2.04 -12.31
C ARG A 139 6.45 0.72 -12.89
N ASP A 140 5.67 -0.33 -12.67
CA ASP A 140 5.83 -1.60 -13.37
C ASP A 140 4.42 -2.11 -13.65
N PRO A 141 3.96 -2.06 -14.90
CA PRO A 141 2.56 -2.31 -15.19
C PRO A 141 2.20 -3.80 -15.20
N SER A 142 3.17 -4.67 -14.91
CA SER A 142 2.94 -6.08 -14.60
C SER A 142 2.84 -6.33 -13.10
N LYS A 143 3.23 -5.38 -12.24
CA LYS A 143 3.39 -5.58 -10.78
C LYS A 143 2.65 -4.56 -9.92
N VAL A 144 2.39 -3.36 -10.43
CA VAL A 144 1.74 -2.26 -9.72
C VAL A 144 0.55 -1.77 -10.54
N PHE A 145 -0.58 -1.66 -9.88
CA PHE A 145 -1.83 -1.21 -10.47
C PHE A 145 -2.38 -0.08 -9.62
N ASP A 146 -2.67 1.04 -10.27
CA ASP A 146 -3.10 2.26 -9.63
C ASP A 146 -4.49 2.63 -10.13
N PHE A 147 -5.40 2.88 -9.19
CA PHE A 147 -6.77 3.26 -9.47
C PHE A 147 -7.18 4.46 -8.66
N LEU A 148 -8.01 5.32 -9.24
CA LEU A 148 -8.70 6.38 -8.51
C LEU A 148 -10.15 5.94 -8.37
N PHE A 149 -10.75 6.15 -7.21
CA PHE A 149 -12.10 5.69 -6.96
C PHE A 149 -12.85 6.59 -5.97
N SER A 150 -14.17 6.68 -6.18
CA SER A 150 -15.12 7.22 -5.20
C SER A 150 -15.62 6.11 -4.27
N GLU A 151 -15.90 4.92 -4.81
CA GLU A 151 -16.33 3.78 -4.02
C GLU A 151 -16.02 2.43 -4.68
N VAL A 152 -15.49 1.49 -3.90
CA VAL A 152 -15.15 0.13 -4.35
C VAL A 152 -15.60 -0.94 -3.37
N ILE A 153 -15.83 -2.13 -3.89
CA ILE A 153 -15.91 -3.37 -3.12
C ILE A 153 -14.66 -4.19 -3.45
N ILE A 154 -13.98 -4.66 -2.42
CA ILE A 154 -12.83 -5.55 -2.50
C ILE A 154 -13.25 -6.88 -1.90
N GLU A 155 -13.07 -7.96 -2.67
CA GLU A 155 -13.34 -9.33 -2.26
C GLU A 155 -12.04 -10.13 -2.32
N LEU A 156 -11.76 -10.89 -1.26
CA LEU A 156 -10.52 -11.60 -1.04
C LEU A 156 -10.80 -13.09 -0.87
N ASN A 157 -9.91 -13.93 -1.39
CA ASN A 157 -10.06 -15.39 -1.28
C ASN A 157 -9.86 -15.94 0.15
N ARG A 158 -9.30 -15.14 1.06
CA ARG A 158 -9.02 -15.52 2.46
C ARG A 158 -9.13 -14.30 3.37
N LYS A 159 -9.19 -14.52 4.68
CA LYS A 159 -9.07 -13.45 5.67
C LYS A 159 -7.68 -12.82 5.56
N VAL A 160 -7.66 -11.50 5.40
CA VAL A 160 -6.45 -10.68 5.31
C VAL A 160 -6.55 -9.58 6.37
N PRO A 161 -5.47 -9.31 7.13
CA PRO A 161 -5.46 -8.23 8.09
C PRO A 161 -5.56 -6.86 7.39
N VAL A 162 -6.38 -5.99 7.94
CA VAL A 162 -6.53 -4.59 7.52
C VAL A 162 -5.90 -3.71 8.58
N GLN A 163 -5.01 -2.82 8.14
CA GLN A 163 -4.40 -1.81 8.98
C GLN A 163 -4.96 -0.44 8.61
N HIS A 164 -5.33 0.35 9.60
CA HIS A 164 -5.73 1.75 9.42
C HIS A 164 -4.93 2.62 10.40
N SER A 165 -4.32 3.69 9.90
CA SER A 165 -3.53 4.63 10.72
C SER A 165 -2.43 3.98 11.60
N GLY A 166 -1.87 2.85 11.15
CA GLY A 166 -0.82 2.13 11.87
C GLY A 166 -1.33 1.03 12.82
N GLU A 167 -2.64 0.92 13.05
CA GLU A 167 -3.23 -0.08 13.95
C GLU A 167 -3.93 -1.20 13.17
N LEU A 168 -3.88 -2.42 13.71
CA LEU A 168 -4.65 -3.54 13.17
C LEU A 168 -6.13 -3.33 13.51
N GLU A 169 -6.95 -3.17 12.48
CA GLU A 169 -8.38 -2.88 12.63
C GLU A 169 -9.20 -4.18 12.67
N ALA A 170 -8.96 -5.07 11.71
CA ALA A 170 -9.75 -6.29 11.51
C ALA A 170 -9.03 -7.31 10.62
N GLU A 171 -9.58 -8.53 10.55
CA GLU A 171 -9.32 -9.47 9.46
C GLU A 171 -10.57 -9.60 8.59
N VAL A 172 -10.45 -9.31 7.30
CA VAL A 172 -11.60 -9.27 6.39
C VAL A 172 -11.39 -10.16 5.18
N GLN A 173 -12.50 -10.68 4.64
CA GLN A 173 -12.58 -11.29 3.31
C GLN A 173 -13.28 -10.39 2.30
N ARG A 174 -13.96 -9.34 2.80
CA ARG A 174 -14.69 -8.38 1.99
C ARG A 174 -14.64 -7.02 2.66
N LEU A 175 -14.37 -5.99 1.88
CA LEU A 175 -14.32 -4.60 2.34
C LEU A 175 -15.05 -3.71 1.33
N ARG A 176 -15.87 -2.78 1.84
CA ARG A 176 -16.46 -1.70 1.05
C ARG A 176 -15.81 -0.40 1.50
N ILE A 177 -15.25 0.35 0.56
CA ILE A 177 -14.61 1.63 0.84
C ILE A 177 -15.34 2.69 0.04
N ARG A 178 -15.81 3.73 0.72
CA ARG A 178 -16.45 4.91 0.13
C ARG A 178 -15.72 6.15 0.60
N VAL A 179 -15.41 7.04 -0.33
CA VAL A 179 -14.91 8.38 -0.04
C VAL A 179 -16.12 9.28 0.18
N HIS A 180 -16.15 9.98 1.31
CA HIS A 180 -17.19 10.98 1.57
C HIS A 180 -16.79 12.28 0.86
N PRO A 181 -17.68 12.93 0.10
CA PRO A 181 -17.44 14.31 -0.34
C PRO A 181 -17.46 15.24 0.88
N ASP A 182 -16.54 16.19 0.94
CA ASP A 182 -16.55 17.24 1.97
C ASP A 182 -17.80 18.13 1.86
#